data_AF-A0A9P4YAK5-F1
#
_entry.id   AF-A0A9P4YAK5-F1
#
_cell.length_a   1.000
_cell.length_b   1.000
_cell.length_c   1.000
_cell.angle_alpha   90.00
_cell.angle_beta   90.00
_cell.angle_gamma   90.00
#
_symmetry.space_group_name_H-M   'P 1'
#
loop_
_entity.id
_entity.type
_entity.pdbx_description
1 polymer ?
#
loop_
_entity_poly.entity_id
_entity_poly.type
_entity_poly.pdbx_seq_one_letter_code
_entity_poly.pdbx_strand_id
1 'polypeptide(L)'
;VQRKVKAALNKMTPENFDRISEQILQIAAQSKDEQDGRTLRQVIQLTFEKATDEAHWAAMYAKFCKRMLETMSPEVKDVTITDKNGNVVSGGALFRKYLLNRCQEDFERGWNVDMPEPKEGESKEAALMSEEYYKAMAVKRRGLGLVQFIGELFKLGMLTERIMHECVRKLLDFKDEPDEAEIESLTKLLRTIGANLDSTEKGNAMMNAYFERISNLVETELPSRLNFMLLDIIDLRKAKWQSKD
;
A
#
# COMPACT_ATOMS: atom_id res chain seq x y z
N VAL A 1 -18.63 16.04 5.42
CA VAL A 1 -17.90 15.17 4.47
C VAL A 1 -17.48 13.85 5.12
N GLN A 2 -16.59 13.85 6.12
CA GLN A 2 -16.04 12.65 6.76
C GLN A 2 -17.04 11.50 7.06
N ARG A 3 -18.14 11.77 7.78
CA ARG A 3 -19.13 10.74 8.14
C ARG A 3 -19.77 10.07 6.91
N LYS A 4 -20.08 10.85 5.86
CA LYS A 4 -20.70 10.35 4.62
C LYS A 4 -19.74 9.46 3.86
N VAL A 5 -18.47 9.90 3.71
CA VAL A 5 -17.43 9.13 3.02
C VAL A 5 -17.12 7.83 3.75
N LYS A 6 -16.95 7.87 5.09
CA LYS A 6 -16.76 6.64 5.89
C LYS A 6 -17.93 5.66 5.73
N ALA A 7 -19.17 6.15 5.79
CA ALA A 7 -20.35 5.32 5.63
C ALA A 7 -20.47 4.71 4.22
N ALA A 8 -20.03 5.44 3.18
CA ALA A 8 -19.97 4.94 1.82
C ALA A 8 -18.88 3.87 1.66
N LEU A 9 -17.65 4.14 2.11
CA LEU A 9 -16.54 3.20 2.06
C LEU A 9 -16.84 1.89 2.83
N ASN A 10 -17.50 1.97 3.99
CA ASN A 10 -17.94 0.78 4.74
C ASN A 10 -18.93 -0.12 3.98
N LYS A 11 -19.63 0.44 2.98
CA LYS A 11 -20.60 -0.28 2.16
C LYS A 11 -20.03 -0.69 0.81
N MET A 12 -18.80 -0.28 0.48
CA MET A 12 -18.21 -0.54 -0.82
C MET A 12 -17.88 -2.02 -0.95
N THR A 13 -18.46 -2.67 -1.94
CA THR A 13 -18.18 -4.06 -2.34
C THR A 13 -18.03 -4.13 -3.85
N PRO A 14 -17.47 -5.21 -4.41
CA PRO A 14 -17.39 -5.38 -5.87
C PRO A 14 -18.74 -5.21 -6.59
N GLU A 15 -19.83 -5.69 -5.98
CA GLU A 15 -21.17 -5.70 -6.58
C GLU A 15 -21.80 -4.30 -6.63
N ASN A 16 -21.46 -3.43 -5.68
CA ASN A 16 -22.03 -2.09 -5.58
C ASN A 16 -21.00 -0.98 -5.85
N PHE A 17 -19.82 -1.36 -6.34
CA PHE A 17 -18.67 -0.50 -6.53
C PHE A 17 -19.02 0.75 -7.34
N ASP A 18 -19.70 0.60 -8.48
CA ASP A 18 -20.02 1.73 -9.35
C ASP A 18 -20.93 2.75 -8.67
N ARG A 19 -21.94 2.27 -7.95
CA ARG A 19 -22.88 3.14 -7.23
C ARG A 19 -22.20 3.87 -6.08
N ILE A 20 -21.39 3.16 -5.28
CA ILE A 20 -20.74 3.74 -4.11
C ILE A 20 -19.59 4.68 -4.52
N SER A 21 -18.79 4.30 -5.51
CA SER A 21 -17.73 5.16 -6.03
C SER A 21 -18.28 6.47 -6.59
N GLU A 22 -19.40 6.43 -7.32
CA GLU A 22 -20.08 7.63 -7.81
C GLU A 22 -20.56 8.54 -6.67
N GLN A 23 -21.13 7.96 -5.60
CA GLN A 23 -21.53 8.73 -4.41
C GLN A 23 -20.34 9.45 -3.76
N ILE A 24 -19.18 8.79 -3.68
CA ILE A 24 -17.98 9.41 -3.10
C ILE A 24 -17.41 10.47 -4.05
N LEU A 25 -17.43 10.24 -5.37
CA LEU A 25 -17.01 11.21 -6.37
C LEU A 25 -17.84 12.50 -6.32
N GLN A 26 -19.15 12.38 -6.15
CA GLN A 26 -20.02 13.56 -5.96
C GLN A 26 -19.66 14.35 -4.71
N ILE A 27 -19.23 13.68 -3.64
CA ILE A 27 -18.73 14.36 -2.44
C ILE A 27 -17.37 15.01 -2.74
N ALA A 28 -16.45 14.31 -3.40
CA ALA A 28 -15.13 14.84 -3.77
C ALA A 28 -15.24 16.06 -4.70
N ALA A 29 -16.23 16.07 -5.60
CA ALA A 29 -16.49 17.18 -6.53
C ALA A 29 -16.89 18.49 -5.84
N GLN A 30 -17.36 18.45 -4.59
CA GLN A 30 -17.61 19.67 -3.78
C GLN A 30 -16.33 20.49 -3.56
N SER A 31 -15.16 19.85 -3.71
CA SER A 31 -13.86 20.50 -3.65
C SER A 31 -13.64 21.56 -4.73
N LYS A 32 -14.50 21.66 -5.76
CA LYS A 32 -14.48 22.75 -6.75
C LYS A 32 -14.84 24.12 -6.15
N ASP A 33 -15.63 24.10 -5.06
CA ASP A 33 -16.08 25.29 -4.34
C ASP A 33 -15.07 25.67 -3.23
N GLU A 34 -13.94 24.95 -3.16
CA GLU A 34 -12.85 25.14 -2.19
C GLU A 34 -11.58 25.59 -2.92
N GLN A 35 -10.73 26.38 -2.25
CA GLN A 35 -9.44 26.82 -2.81
C GLN A 35 -8.27 25.93 -2.37
N ASP A 36 -8.44 25.13 -1.32
CA ASP A 36 -7.39 24.33 -0.68
C ASP A 36 -7.55 22.82 -0.94
N GLY A 37 -8.51 22.39 -1.75
CA GLY A 37 -8.72 20.96 -2.03
C GLY A 37 -9.06 20.11 -0.80
N ARG A 38 -9.55 20.70 0.29
CA ARG A 38 -9.71 20.05 1.60
C ARG A 38 -10.58 18.81 1.55
N THR A 39 -11.72 18.89 0.89
CA THR A 39 -12.65 17.76 0.75
C THR A 39 -12.00 16.62 -0.03
N LEU A 40 -11.26 16.92 -1.10
CA LEU A 40 -10.52 15.92 -1.85
C LEU A 40 -9.45 15.23 -0.99
N ARG A 41 -8.65 15.99 -0.24
CA ARG A 41 -7.64 15.45 0.69
C ARG A 41 -8.29 14.54 1.73
N GLN A 42 -9.43 14.94 2.28
CA GLN A 42 -10.15 14.13 3.26
C GLN A 42 -10.68 12.82 2.65
N VAL A 43 -11.18 12.83 1.41
CA VAL A 43 -11.60 11.60 0.73
C VAL A 43 -10.41 10.65 0.55
N ILE A 44 -9.28 11.15 0.06
CA ILE A 44 -8.05 10.36 -0.14
C ILE A 44 -7.59 9.75 1.19
N GLN A 45 -7.52 10.56 2.25
CA GLN A 45 -7.13 10.08 3.58
C GLN A 45 -8.01 8.92 4.05
N LEU A 46 -9.34 9.05 3.93
CA LEU A 46 -10.28 8.02 4.39
C LEU A 46 -10.20 6.74 3.55
N THR A 47 -9.96 6.87 2.24
CA THR A 47 -9.71 5.73 1.36
C THR A 47 -8.43 4.99 1.74
N PHE A 48 -7.35 5.71 2.06
CA PHE A 48 -6.09 5.09 2.52
C PHE A 48 -6.28 4.38 3.85
N GLU A 49 -6.87 5.04 4.85
CA GLU A 49 -7.18 4.42 6.15
C GLU A 49 -7.92 3.09 5.95
N LYS A 50 -8.94 3.08 5.08
CA LYS A 50 -9.69 1.87 4.74
C LYS A 50 -8.88 0.81 4.01
N ALA A 51 -8.14 1.19 2.97
CA ALA A 51 -7.36 0.25 2.19
C ALA A 51 -6.24 -0.42 3.01
N THR A 52 -5.66 0.31 3.97
CA THR A 52 -4.65 -0.24 4.90
C THR A 52 -5.24 -1.16 5.96
N ASP A 53 -6.46 -0.88 6.44
CA ASP A 53 -7.15 -1.73 7.41
C ASP A 53 -7.75 -2.99 6.76
N GLU A 54 -8.20 -2.89 5.51
CA GLU A 54 -8.92 -3.94 4.77
C GLU A 54 -8.11 -4.38 3.54
N ALA A 55 -6.87 -4.83 3.77
CA ALA A 55 -5.89 -5.16 2.72
C ALA A 55 -6.40 -6.17 1.66
N HIS A 56 -7.32 -7.08 2.05
CA HIS A 56 -7.96 -8.00 1.11
C HIS A 56 -8.73 -7.29 -0.03
N TRP A 57 -9.23 -6.08 0.24
CA TRP A 57 -9.94 -5.24 -0.72
C TRP A 57 -9.06 -4.13 -1.33
N ALA A 58 -7.74 -4.18 -1.14
CA ALA A 58 -6.79 -3.21 -1.69
C ALA A 58 -6.99 -2.95 -3.18
N ALA A 59 -7.20 -4.00 -3.98
CA ALA A 59 -7.42 -3.88 -5.43
C ALA A 59 -8.70 -3.08 -5.77
N MET A 60 -9.77 -3.23 -4.97
CA MET A 60 -11.01 -2.46 -5.14
C MET A 60 -10.79 -0.98 -4.81
N TYR A 61 -10.08 -0.68 -3.72
CA TYR A 61 -9.73 0.70 -3.40
C TYR A 61 -8.80 1.32 -4.44
N ALA A 62 -7.89 0.54 -5.03
CA ALA A 62 -7.00 1.01 -6.07
C ALA A 62 -7.78 1.34 -7.35
N LYS A 63 -8.75 0.50 -7.73
CA LYS A 63 -9.71 0.82 -8.81
C LYS A 63 -10.48 2.11 -8.52
N PHE A 64 -10.89 2.32 -7.26
CA PHE A 64 -11.54 3.57 -6.87
C PHE A 64 -10.62 4.79 -7.04
N CYS A 65 -9.36 4.71 -6.59
CA CYS A 65 -8.38 5.76 -6.82
C CYS A 65 -8.12 6.01 -8.31
N LYS A 66 -8.11 4.95 -9.14
CA LYS A 66 -7.98 5.08 -10.60
C LYS A 66 -9.15 5.84 -11.21
N ARG A 67 -10.38 5.51 -10.80
CA ARG A 67 -11.58 6.26 -11.21
C ARG A 67 -11.48 7.73 -10.79
N MET A 68 -11.08 8.02 -9.55
CA MET A 68 -10.87 9.40 -9.10
C MET A 68 -9.83 10.14 -9.93
N LEU A 69 -8.70 9.49 -10.27
CA LEU A 69 -7.66 10.08 -11.11
C LEU A 69 -8.18 10.46 -12.50
N GLU A 70 -9.03 9.63 -13.09
CA GLU A 70 -9.53 9.78 -14.47
C GLU A 70 -10.73 10.72 -14.58
N THR A 71 -11.57 10.83 -13.56
CA THR A 71 -12.83 11.60 -13.61
C THR A 71 -12.79 12.92 -12.84
N MET A 72 -11.69 13.25 -12.16
CA MET A 72 -11.59 14.49 -11.40
C MET A 72 -11.73 15.72 -12.29
N SER A 73 -12.71 16.57 -11.98
CA SER A 73 -12.96 17.81 -12.72
C SER A 73 -11.74 18.74 -12.69
N PRO A 74 -11.37 19.38 -13.83
CA PRO A 74 -10.35 20.42 -13.87
C PRO A 74 -10.65 21.65 -12.99
N GLU A 75 -11.89 21.82 -12.56
CA GLU A 75 -12.29 22.89 -11.63
C GLU A 75 -11.81 22.63 -10.19
N VAL A 76 -11.54 21.37 -9.84
CA VAL A 76 -11.00 21.01 -8.53
C VAL A 76 -9.52 21.36 -8.51
N LYS A 77 -9.14 22.32 -7.67
CA LYS A 77 -7.79 22.87 -7.57
C LYS A 77 -7.34 23.03 -6.12
N ASP A 78 -6.03 23.14 -5.92
CA ASP A 78 -5.44 23.61 -4.67
C ASP A 78 -4.44 24.72 -4.99
N VAL A 79 -4.77 25.95 -4.61
CA VAL A 79 -3.94 27.14 -4.89
C VAL A 79 -2.59 27.11 -4.19
N THR A 80 -2.44 26.27 -3.15
CA THR A 80 -1.16 26.07 -2.45
C THR A 80 -0.22 25.13 -3.20
N ILE A 81 -0.71 24.45 -4.24
CA ILE A 81 0.02 23.45 -5.00
C ILE A 81 0.24 23.93 -6.43
N THR A 82 1.49 24.25 -6.74
CA THR A 82 1.91 24.64 -8.09
C THR A 82 2.73 23.55 -8.78
N ASP A 83 2.74 23.59 -10.11
CA ASP A 83 3.65 22.82 -10.95
C ASP A 83 5.03 23.51 -11.05
N LYS A 84 5.94 22.93 -11.84
CA LYS A 84 7.29 23.48 -12.04
C LYS A 84 7.31 24.85 -12.74
N ASN A 85 6.22 25.21 -13.42
CA ASN A 85 6.06 26.45 -14.15
C ASN A 85 5.30 27.51 -13.32
N GLY A 86 4.94 27.20 -12.07
CA GLY A 86 4.17 28.08 -11.19
C GLY A 86 2.66 28.06 -11.43
N ASN A 87 2.15 27.18 -12.29
CA ASN A 87 0.71 27.06 -12.51
C ASN A 87 0.06 26.23 -11.41
N VAL A 88 -1.14 26.61 -10.99
CA VAL A 88 -1.94 25.86 -10.03
C VAL A 88 -2.29 24.49 -10.60
N VAL A 89 -2.02 23.43 -9.85
CA VAL A 89 -2.35 22.06 -10.25
C VAL A 89 -3.84 21.80 -10.00
N SER A 90 -4.54 21.21 -10.98
CA SER A 90 -5.96 20.88 -10.88
C SER A 90 -6.31 19.50 -11.43
N GLY A 91 -7.56 19.07 -11.21
CA GLY A 91 -8.13 17.83 -11.74
C GLY A 91 -7.33 16.57 -11.37
N GLY A 92 -7.18 15.67 -12.34
CA GLY A 92 -6.46 14.41 -12.14
C GLY A 92 -4.99 14.60 -11.76
N ALA A 93 -4.33 15.65 -12.25
CA ALA A 93 -2.94 15.95 -11.89
C ALA A 93 -2.80 16.29 -10.40
N LEU A 94 -3.78 17.02 -9.85
CA LEU A 94 -3.83 17.33 -8.43
C LEU A 94 -4.07 16.06 -7.61
N PHE A 95 -5.02 15.22 -8.03
CA PHE A 95 -5.26 13.93 -7.38
C PHE A 95 -4.00 13.06 -7.36
N ARG A 96 -3.28 12.96 -8.49
CA ARG A 96 -2.03 12.20 -8.57
C ARG A 96 -0.97 12.74 -7.60
N LYS A 97 -0.85 14.07 -7.47
CA LYS A 97 0.10 14.69 -6.54
C LYS A 97 -0.26 14.39 -5.09
N TYR A 98 -1.54 14.47 -4.72
CA TYR A 98 -1.98 14.06 -3.38
C TYR A 98 -1.77 12.58 -3.10
N LEU A 99 -2.06 11.71 -4.07
CA LEU A 99 -1.85 10.28 -3.96
C LEU A 99 -0.37 9.97 -3.68
N LEU A 100 0.54 10.55 -4.46
CA LEU A 100 1.98 10.35 -4.31
C LEU A 100 2.49 10.85 -2.97
N ASN A 101 2.13 12.08 -2.57
CA ASN A 101 2.52 12.64 -1.28
C ASN A 101 2.03 11.76 -0.13
N ARG A 102 0.79 11.27 -0.23
CA ARG A 102 0.23 10.42 0.82
C ARG A 102 0.92 9.06 0.92
N CYS A 103 1.19 8.41 -0.23
CA CYS A 103 1.96 7.17 -0.25
C CYS A 103 3.34 7.37 0.38
N GLN A 104 4.00 8.50 0.08
CA GLN A 104 5.31 8.81 0.63
C GLN A 104 5.25 9.05 2.14
N GLU A 105 4.33 9.89 2.63
CA GLU A 105 4.16 10.18 4.06
C GLU A 105 3.86 8.90 4.87
N ASP A 106 2.92 8.08 4.41
CA ASP A 106 2.54 6.85 5.12
C ASP A 106 3.66 5.78 5.02
N PHE A 107 4.43 5.76 3.93
CA PHE A 107 5.58 4.87 3.80
C PHE A 107 6.76 5.27 4.70
N GLU A 108 7.07 6.57 4.77
CA GLU A 108 8.13 7.13 5.60
C GLU A 108 7.86 6.94 7.09
N ARG A 109 6.59 7.08 7.52
CA ARG A 109 6.14 6.73 8.89
C ARG A 109 6.55 5.31 9.28
N GLY A 110 6.51 4.39 8.32
CA GLY A 110 6.91 3.00 8.51
C GLY A 110 6.04 2.22 9.49
N TRP A 111 6.41 0.94 9.63
CA TRP A 111 5.68 -0.03 10.46
C TRP A 111 6.59 -0.98 11.22
N ASN A 112 7.89 -0.69 11.23
CA ASN A 112 8.87 -1.39 12.06
C ASN A 112 8.71 -0.86 13.48
N VAL A 113 7.73 -1.44 14.19
CA VAL A 113 7.48 -1.14 15.60
C VAL A 113 8.09 -2.27 16.40
N ASP A 114 8.91 -1.92 17.39
CA ASP A 114 9.48 -2.93 18.28
C ASP A 114 8.34 -3.52 19.12
N MET A 115 8.28 -4.86 19.16
CA MET A 115 7.27 -5.55 19.96
C MET A 115 7.61 -5.40 21.44
N PRO A 116 6.62 -5.16 22.31
CA PRO A 116 6.88 -5.05 23.74
C PRO A 116 7.40 -6.39 24.28
N GLU A 117 8.51 -6.32 25.01
CA GLU A 117 9.07 -7.47 25.72
C GLU A 117 8.33 -7.73 27.05
N PRO A 118 8.32 -8.98 27.54
CA PRO A 118 7.75 -9.29 28.85
C PRO A 118 8.46 -8.51 29.95
N LYS A 119 7.70 -7.84 30.83
CA LYS A 119 8.28 -7.18 32.00
C LYS A 119 8.78 -8.21 33.00
N GLU A 120 9.74 -7.84 33.85
CA GLU A 120 10.25 -8.73 34.91
C GLU A 120 9.10 -9.26 35.78
N GLY A 121 8.93 -10.58 35.78
CA GLY A 121 7.86 -11.28 36.52
C GLY A 121 6.58 -11.55 35.73
N GLU A 122 6.45 -11.07 34.49
CA GLU A 122 5.32 -11.38 33.61
C GLU A 122 5.62 -12.60 32.71
N SER A 123 4.61 -13.41 32.43
CA SER A 123 4.73 -14.50 31.44
C SER A 123 4.77 -13.92 30.02
N LYS A 124 5.38 -14.66 29.09
CA LYS A 124 5.31 -14.31 27.65
C LYS A 124 3.86 -14.18 27.16
N GLU A 125 2.94 -15.00 27.68
CA GLU A 125 1.51 -14.91 27.36
C GLU A 125 0.89 -13.60 27.84
N ALA A 126 1.22 -13.12 29.04
CA ALA A 126 0.72 -11.85 29.55
C ALA A 126 1.20 -10.66 28.70
N ALA A 127 2.46 -10.71 28.24
CA ALA A 127 3.03 -9.70 27.34
C ALA A 127 2.32 -9.68 25.96
N LEU A 128 2.02 -10.84 25.38
CA LEU A 128 1.27 -10.98 24.13
C LEU A 128 -0.19 -10.52 24.22
N MET A 129 -0.76 -10.47 25.42
CA MET A 129 -2.13 -9.99 25.68
C MET A 129 -2.17 -8.53 26.15
N SER A 130 -1.02 -7.85 26.18
CA SER A 130 -0.93 -6.46 26.60
C SER A 130 -1.54 -5.51 25.56
N GLU A 131 -2.10 -4.38 26.03
CA GLU A 131 -2.59 -3.34 25.11
C GLU A 131 -1.48 -2.79 24.20
N GLU A 132 -0.24 -2.72 24.71
CA GLU A 132 0.92 -2.26 23.95
C GLU A 132 1.22 -3.20 22.78
N TYR A 133 1.12 -4.51 22.99
CA TYR A 133 1.31 -5.51 21.95
C TYR A 133 0.23 -5.39 20.86
N TYR A 134 -1.04 -5.26 21.26
CA TYR A 134 -2.13 -5.07 20.29
C TYR A 134 -1.98 -3.78 19.49
N LYS A 135 -1.50 -2.68 20.10
CA LYS A 135 -1.23 -1.41 19.40
C LYS A 135 -0.09 -1.58 18.40
N ALA A 136 1.02 -2.19 18.80
CA ALA A 136 2.16 -2.47 17.91
C ALA A 136 1.73 -3.36 16.73
N MET A 137 0.97 -4.41 17.00
CA MET A 137 0.46 -5.31 15.97
C MET A 137 -0.52 -4.65 15.01
N ALA A 138 -1.37 -3.74 15.48
CA ALA A 138 -2.25 -2.97 14.63
C ALA A 138 -1.46 -2.05 13.68
N VAL A 139 -0.36 -1.44 14.15
CA VAL A 139 0.53 -0.62 13.31
C VAL A 139 1.24 -1.49 12.28
N LYS A 140 1.82 -2.63 12.67
CA LYS A 140 2.46 -3.59 11.73
C LYS A 140 1.48 -4.04 10.66
N ARG A 141 0.27 -4.46 11.05
CA ARG A 141 -0.78 -4.90 10.11
C ARG A 141 -1.17 -3.81 9.12
N ARG A 142 -1.39 -2.58 9.58
CA ARG A 142 -1.69 -1.43 8.72
C ARG A 142 -0.57 -1.10 7.76
N GLY A 143 0.68 -1.18 8.22
CA GLY A 143 1.86 -1.00 7.38
C GLY A 143 1.96 -2.03 6.26
N LEU A 144 1.79 -3.31 6.58
CA LEU A 144 1.76 -4.36 5.56
C LEU A 144 0.58 -4.19 4.59
N GLY A 145 -0.60 -3.79 5.10
CA GLY A 145 -1.76 -3.44 4.27
C GLY A 145 -1.50 -2.25 3.34
N LEU A 146 -0.76 -1.24 3.80
CA LEU A 146 -0.32 -0.11 2.98
C LEU A 146 0.56 -0.57 1.83
N VAL A 147 1.51 -1.47 2.08
CA VAL A 147 2.38 -1.98 1.01
C VAL A 147 1.58 -2.73 -0.05
N GLN A 148 0.61 -3.56 0.35
CA GLN A 148 -0.30 -4.22 -0.59
C GLN A 148 -1.09 -3.19 -1.42
N PHE A 149 -1.62 -2.16 -0.77
CA PHE A 149 -2.37 -1.12 -1.43
C PHE A 149 -1.53 -0.32 -2.43
N ILE A 150 -0.31 0.07 -2.04
CA ILE A 150 0.67 0.73 -2.91
C ILE A 150 0.98 -0.14 -4.14
N GLY A 151 1.14 -1.46 -3.96
CA GLY A 151 1.32 -2.41 -5.06
C GLY A 151 0.17 -2.39 -6.07
N GLU A 152 -1.07 -2.39 -5.59
CA GLU A 152 -2.27 -2.30 -6.45
C GLU A 152 -2.37 -0.94 -7.17
N LEU A 153 -1.99 0.16 -6.51
CA LEU A 153 -1.92 1.48 -7.14
C LEU A 153 -0.86 1.53 -8.27
N PHE A 154 0.30 0.92 -8.05
CA PHE A 154 1.36 0.83 -9.05
C PHE A 154 0.95 0.00 -10.26
N LYS A 155 0.30 -1.15 -10.04
CA LYS A 155 -0.24 -2.00 -11.10
C LYS A 155 -1.19 -1.25 -12.04
N LEU A 156 -1.92 -0.25 -11.52
CA LEU A 156 -2.81 0.62 -12.30
C LEU A 156 -2.13 1.88 -12.88
N GLY A 157 -0.80 1.97 -12.85
CA GLY A 157 -0.01 3.05 -13.45
C GLY A 157 -0.08 4.39 -12.70
N MET A 158 -0.51 4.38 -11.44
CA MET A 158 -0.67 5.60 -10.64
C MET A 158 0.61 6.01 -9.89
N LEU A 159 1.53 5.07 -9.67
CA LEU A 159 2.78 5.28 -8.96
C LEU A 159 3.99 5.01 -9.86
N THR A 160 5.18 5.35 -9.38
CA THR A 160 6.45 5.15 -10.10
C THR A 160 7.18 3.90 -9.60
N GLU A 161 8.09 3.37 -10.41
CA GLU A 161 9.00 2.28 -10.04
C GLU A 161 9.76 2.57 -8.73
N ARG A 162 10.19 3.82 -8.51
CA ARG A 162 11.03 4.21 -7.38
C ARG A 162 10.41 3.85 -6.03
N ILE A 163 9.16 4.24 -5.78
CA ILE A 163 8.50 3.95 -4.49
C ILE A 163 8.29 2.44 -4.29
N MET A 164 8.13 1.68 -5.38
CA MET A 164 8.00 0.22 -5.29
C MET A 164 9.31 -0.46 -4.87
N HIS A 165 10.44 -0.04 -5.42
CA HIS A 165 11.75 -0.54 -4.97
C HIS A 165 12.02 -0.20 -3.51
N GLU A 166 11.59 0.98 -3.05
CA GLU A 166 11.67 1.34 -1.64
C GLU A 166 10.80 0.40 -0.78
N CYS A 167 9.57 0.07 -1.20
CA CYS A 167 8.71 -0.91 -0.52
C CYS A 167 9.33 -2.32 -0.44
N VAL A 168 9.84 -2.84 -1.56
CA VAL A 168 10.48 -4.17 -1.58
C VAL A 168 11.72 -4.19 -0.71
N ARG A 169 12.57 -3.15 -0.78
CA ARG A 169 13.75 -3.02 0.07
C ARG A 169 13.39 -3.02 1.55
N LYS A 170 12.34 -2.28 1.95
CA LYS A 170 11.90 -2.20 3.35
C LYS A 170 11.30 -3.52 3.85
N LEU A 171 10.56 -4.23 3.00
CA LEU A 171 10.05 -5.57 3.32
C LEU A 171 11.14 -6.62 3.42
N LEU A 172 12.26 -6.45 2.73
CA LEU A 172 13.41 -7.35 2.84
C LEU A 172 14.35 -6.96 3.99
N ASP A 173 14.17 -5.79 4.60
CA ASP A 173 15.03 -5.28 5.67
C ASP A 173 14.59 -5.81 7.04
N PHE A 174 14.76 -7.12 7.23
CA PHE A 174 14.44 -7.79 8.48
C PHE A 174 15.48 -7.46 9.55
N LYS A 175 15.02 -6.97 10.71
CA LYS A 175 15.86 -6.81 11.91
C LYS A 175 16.13 -8.16 12.58
N ASP A 176 15.09 -8.99 12.65
CA ASP A 176 15.07 -10.32 13.28
C ASP A 176 14.56 -11.37 12.27
N GLU A 177 14.32 -12.60 12.73
CA GLU A 177 13.66 -13.62 11.90
C GLU A 177 12.29 -13.10 11.40
N PRO A 178 12.03 -13.14 10.08
CA PRO A 178 10.80 -12.59 9.53
C PRO A 178 9.58 -13.41 9.97
N ASP A 179 8.52 -12.72 10.35
CA ASP A 179 7.27 -13.41 10.66
C ASP A 179 6.48 -13.78 9.39
N GLU A 180 5.45 -14.60 9.59
CA GLU A 180 4.60 -15.06 8.49
C GLU A 180 3.93 -13.90 7.72
N ALA A 181 3.51 -12.85 8.42
CA ALA A 181 2.81 -11.73 7.80
C ALA A 181 3.75 -10.92 6.87
N GLU A 182 5.02 -10.79 7.25
CA GLU A 182 6.04 -10.12 6.43
C GLU A 182 6.36 -10.91 5.16
N ILE A 183 6.57 -12.23 5.28
CA ILE A 183 6.80 -13.12 4.13
C ILE A 183 5.57 -13.16 3.22
N GLU A 184 4.37 -13.22 3.79
CA GLU A 184 3.12 -13.17 3.03
C GLU A 184 2.97 -11.84 2.29
N SER A 185 3.27 -10.71 2.94
CA SER A 185 3.20 -9.41 2.30
C SER A 185 4.22 -9.28 1.16
N LEU A 186 5.48 -9.68 1.38
CA LEU A 186 6.52 -9.69 0.35
C LEU A 186 6.14 -10.53 -0.86
N THR A 187 5.73 -11.77 -0.63
CA THR A 187 5.39 -12.69 -1.70
C THR A 187 4.15 -12.22 -2.47
N LYS A 188 3.11 -11.73 -1.80
CA LYS A 188 1.94 -11.12 -2.47
C LYS A 188 2.31 -9.90 -3.29
N LEU A 189 3.14 -9.00 -2.75
CA LEU A 189 3.59 -7.82 -3.48
C LEU A 189 4.33 -8.20 -4.76
N LEU A 190 5.31 -9.10 -4.65
CA LEU A 190 6.09 -9.59 -5.78
C LEU A 190 5.22 -10.32 -6.81
N ARG A 191 4.17 -11.06 -6.40
CA ARG A 191 3.20 -11.64 -7.34
C ARG A 191 2.42 -10.56 -8.09
N THR A 192 2.02 -9.49 -7.41
CA THR A 192 1.22 -8.42 -8.02
C THR A 192 2.00 -7.55 -8.99
N ILE A 193 3.26 -7.21 -8.66
CA ILE A 193 4.03 -6.19 -9.39
C ILE A 193 5.40 -6.67 -9.90
N GLY A 194 5.79 -7.91 -9.62
CA GLY A 194 7.13 -8.44 -9.94
C GLY A 194 7.43 -8.38 -11.44
N ALA A 195 6.47 -8.77 -12.28
CA ALA A 195 6.61 -8.68 -13.74
C ALA A 195 6.83 -7.23 -14.22
N ASN A 196 6.14 -6.27 -13.60
CA ASN A 196 6.30 -4.85 -13.94
C ASN A 196 7.68 -4.32 -13.53
N LEU A 197 8.19 -4.70 -12.36
CA LEU A 197 9.53 -4.30 -11.90
C LEU A 197 10.65 -4.98 -12.68
N ASP A 198 10.47 -6.24 -13.09
CA ASP A 198 11.49 -7.00 -13.82
C ASP A 198 11.54 -6.65 -15.31
N SER A 199 10.64 -5.78 -15.79
CA SER A 199 10.50 -5.42 -17.21
C SER A 199 11.56 -4.43 -17.71
N THR A 200 12.16 -3.65 -16.81
CA THR A 200 13.20 -2.67 -17.15
C THR A 200 14.58 -3.21 -16.81
N GLU A 201 15.62 -2.81 -17.54
CA GLU A 201 16.99 -3.25 -17.26
C GLU A 201 17.46 -2.87 -15.83
N LYS A 202 17.13 -1.65 -15.40
CA LYS A 202 17.41 -1.17 -14.04
C LYS A 202 16.61 -1.93 -12.99
N GLY A 203 15.33 -2.17 -13.26
CA GLY A 203 14.45 -2.93 -12.38
C GLY A 203 14.91 -4.39 -12.24
N ASN A 204 15.31 -5.04 -13.33
CA ASN A 204 15.86 -6.39 -13.33
C ASN A 204 17.14 -6.49 -12.46
N ALA A 205 18.06 -5.53 -12.57
CA ALA A 205 19.27 -5.51 -11.75
C ALA A 205 18.95 -5.44 -10.24
N MET A 206 17.99 -4.59 -9.84
CA MET A 206 17.53 -4.51 -8.45
C MET A 206 16.80 -5.79 -8.02
N MET A 207 15.97 -6.35 -8.89
CA MET A 207 15.28 -7.61 -8.63
C MET A 207 16.26 -8.77 -8.43
N ASN A 208 17.39 -8.80 -9.14
CA ASN A 208 18.46 -9.80 -8.90
C ASN A 208 18.97 -9.73 -7.46
N ALA A 209 19.31 -8.53 -6.97
CA ALA A 209 19.74 -8.34 -5.59
C ALA A 209 18.66 -8.74 -4.56
N TYR A 210 17.39 -8.46 -4.85
CA TYR A 210 16.28 -8.86 -3.98
C TYR A 210 16.13 -10.38 -3.89
N PHE A 211 16.18 -11.07 -5.03
CA PHE A 211 16.03 -12.52 -5.07
C PHE A 211 17.26 -13.26 -4.54
N GLU A 212 18.45 -12.68 -4.62
CA GLU A 212 19.62 -13.17 -3.90
C GLU A 212 19.38 -13.15 -2.39
N ARG A 213 18.89 -12.02 -1.85
CA ARG A 213 18.53 -11.93 -0.42
C ARG A 213 17.42 -12.92 -0.02
N ILE A 214 16.41 -13.11 -0.88
CA ILE A 214 15.35 -14.12 -0.66
C ILE A 214 15.93 -15.54 -0.68
N SER A 215 16.87 -15.83 -1.58
CA SER A 215 17.51 -17.16 -1.67
C SER A 215 18.34 -17.45 -0.42
N ASN A 216 19.12 -16.48 0.05
CA ASN A 216 19.88 -16.62 1.30
C ASN A 216 18.96 -16.87 2.50
N LEU A 217 17.78 -16.25 2.52
CA LEU A 217 16.79 -16.45 3.57
C LEU A 217 16.16 -17.86 3.53
N VAL A 218 15.98 -18.44 2.35
CA VAL A 218 15.51 -19.83 2.17
C VAL A 218 16.52 -20.85 2.71
N GLU A 219 17.80 -20.53 2.69
CA GLU A 219 18.87 -21.39 3.22
C GLU A 219 18.98 -21.37 4.75
N THR A 220 18.32 -20.42 5.42
CA THR A 220 18.24 -20.39 6.89
C THR A 220 17.18 -21.36 7.44
N GLU A 221 17.22 -21.64 8.74
CA GLU A 221 16.25 -22.51 9.44
C GLU A 221 14.88 -21.84 9.64
N LEU A 222 14.22 -21.44 8.54
CA LEU A 222 12.84 -20.94 8.58
C LEU A 222 11.82 -22.07 8.71
N PRO A 223 10.64 -21.80 9.32
CA PRO A 223 9.50 -22.71 9.27
C PRO A 223 9.16 -23.12 7.82
N SER A 224 8.88 -24.41 7.59
CA SER A 224 8.72 -24.96 6.23
C SER A 224 7.69 -24.20 5.39
N ARG A 225 6.59 -23.73 6.00
CA ARG A 225 5.57 -22.93 5.32
C ARG A 225 6.15 -21.65 4.71
N LEU A 226 6.96 -20.90 5.47
CA LEU A 226 7.56 -19.65 4.99
C LEU A 226 8.56 -19.94 3.88
N ASN A 227 9.34 -21.01 4.06
CA ASN A 227 10.29 -21.45 3.06
C ASN A 227 9.59 -21.80 1.72
N PHE A 228 8.48 -22.56 1.76
CA PHE A 228 7.68 -22.85 0.56
C PHE A 228 7.13 -21.58 -0.11
N MET A 229 6.64 -20.61 0.66
CA MET A 229 6.15 -19.34 0.09
C MET A 229 7.26 -18.58 -0.65
N LEU A 230 8.48 -18.60 -0.14
CA LEU A 230 9.65 -17.99 -0.77
C LEU A 230 10.12 -18.78 -2.00
N LEU A 231 10.14 -20.10 -1.93
CA LEU A 231 10.46 -20.96 -3.08
C LEU A 231 9.47 -20.75 -4.23
N ASP A 232 8.17 -20.64 -3.93
CA ASP A 232 7.15 -20.39 -4.94
C ASP A 232 7.38 -19.07 -5.68
N ILE A 233 7.81 -18.01 -4.97
CA ILE A 233 8.06 -16.71 -5.62
C ILE A 233 9.35 -16.75 -6.45
N ILE A 234 10.38 -17.47 -5.99
CA ILE A 234 11.61 -17.72 -6.75
C ILE A 234 11.27 -18.44 -8.05
N ASP A 235 10.47 -19.50 -7.98
CA ASP A 235 10.10 -20.29 -9.15
C ASP A 235 9.17 -19.53 -10.10
N LEU A 236 8.26 -18.71 -9.58
CA LEU A 236 7.44 -17.80 -10.39
C LEU A 236 8.33 -16.84 -11.21
N ARG A 237 9.38 -16.28 -10.60
CA ARG A 237 10.31 -15.41 -11.32
C ARG A 237 11.13 -16.18 -12.36
N LYS A 238 11.62 -17.38 -12.05
CA LYS A 238 12.32 -18.24 -13.03
C LYS A 238 11.42 -18.58 -14.23
N ALA A 239 10.12 -18.75 -13.99
CA ALA A 239 9.10 -18.91 -15.02
C ALA A 239 8.72 -17.61 -15.74
N LYS A 240 9.52 -16.54 -15.59
CA LYS A 240 9.29 -15.20 -16.16
C LYS A 240 7.91 -14.63 -15.80
N TRP A 241 7.50 -14.83 -14.55
CA TRP A 241 6.23 -14.35 -14.00
C TRP A 241 4.99 -14.95 -14.66
N GLN A 242 5.13 -16.07 -15.36
CA GLN A 242 4.00 -16.84 -15.87
C GLN A 242 3.50 -17.75 -14.76
N SER A 243 2.30 -17.43 -14.24
CA SER A 243 1.62 -18.31 -13.30
C SER A 243 1.27 -19.63 -14.00
N LYS A 244 1.32 -20.73 -13.24
CA LYS A 244 0.80 -22.04 -13.70
C LYS A 244 -0.72 -22.17 -13.52
N ASP A 245 -1.34 -21.16 -12.89
CA ASP A 245 -2.77 -21.01 -12.66
C ASP A 245 -3.44 -20.13 -13.72
#